data_AF-A0A382WXX0-F1
#
_entry.id   AF-A0A382WXX0-F1
#
_cell.length_a   1.000
_cell.length_b   1.000
_cell.length_c   1.000
_cell.angle_alpha   90.00
_cell.angle_beta   90.00
_cell.angle_gamma   90.00
#
_symmetry.space_group_name_H-M   'P 1'
#
loop_
_entity.id
_entity.type
_entity.pdbx_description
1 polymer ?
#
loop_
_entity_poly.entity_id
_entity_poly.type
_entity_poly.pdbx_seq_one_letter_code
_entity_poly.pdbx_strand_id
1 'polypeptide(L)' 'MEEQSEGLDVKKIVGGFLLIFGIIDFGGTWVGFEIWWDLLGIWLPDILYYTSPFIEIGIGVYLLKS' A
#
# COMPACT_ATOMS: atom_id res chain seq x y z
N MET A 1 -17.02 -10.99 -31.53
CA MET A 1 -16.94 -11.13 -30.06
C MET A 1 -15.47 -11.00 -29.74
N GLU A 2 -15.04 -9.80 -29.37
CA GLU A 2 -13.67 -9.60 -28.93
C GLU A 2 -13.51 -10.35 -27.62
N GLU A 3 -12.68 -11.37 -27.66
CA GLU A 3 -12.23 -12.13 -26.52
C GLU A 3 -11.45 -11.15 -25.63
N GLN A 4 -12.14 -10.53 -24.68
CA GLN A 4 -11.48 -9.85 -23.58
C GLN A 4 -10.74 -10.94 -22.82
N SER A 5 -9.48 -11.18 -23.17
CA SER A 5 -8.58 -11.86 -22.26
C SER A 5 -8.60 -11.01 -21.00
N GLU A 6 -9.21 -11.51 -19.93
CA GLU A 6 -9.08 -11.00 -18.56
C GLU A 6 -7.62 -11.18 -18.14
N GLY A 7 -6.73 -10.44 -18.80
CA GLY A 7 -5.36 -10.27 -18.39
C GLY A 7 -5.40 -9.57 -17.06
N LEU A 8 -4.78 -10.20 -16.06
CA LEU A 8 -4.61 -9.67 -14.71
C LEU A 8 -4.26 -8.17 -14.78
N ASP A 9 -5.18 -7.31 -14.35
CA ASP A 9 -5.01 -5.87 -14.46
C ASP A 9 -3.93 -5.43 -13.48
N VAL A 10 -2.71 -5.22 -14.01
CA VAL A 10 -1.52 -4.88 -13.23
C VAL A 10 -1.77 -3.68 -12.32
N LYS A 11 -2.60 -2.71 -12.73
CA LYS A 11 -2.94 -1.56 -11.88
C LYS A 11 -3.76 -1.99 -10.68
N LYS A 12 -4.75 -2.87 -10.87
CA LYS A 12 -5.57 -3.39 -9.77
C LYS A 12 -4.76 -4.27 -8.82
N ILE A 13 -3.79 -5.03 -9.33
CA ILE A 13 -2.87 -5.80 -8.49
C ILE A 13 -2.04 -4.85 -7.62
N VAL A 14 -1.33 -3.92 -8.25
CA VAL A 14 -0.46 -2.95 -7.55
C VAL A 14 -1.29 -2.13 -6.57
N GLY A 15 -2.48 -1.69 -6.97
CA GLY A 15 -3.42 -0.97 -6.12
C GLY A 15 -3.85 -1.78 -4.90
N GLY A 16 -4.17 -3.07 -5.09
CA GLY A 16 -4.50 -3.98 -4.00
C GLY A 16 -3.34 -4.19 -3.03
N PHE A 17 -2.11 -4.38 -3.54
CA PHE A 17 -0.91 -4.51 -2.70
C PHE A 17 -0.64 -3.24 -1.90
N LEU A 18 -0.70 -2.06 -2.52
CA LEU A 18 -0.50 -0.78 -1.84
C LEU A 18 -1.57 -0.54 -0.77
N LEU A 19 -2.82 -0.91 -1.04
CA LEU A 19 -3.90 -0.78 -0.07
C LEU A 19 -3.66 -1.67 1.15
N ILE A 20 -3.33 -2.96 0.93
CA ILE A 20 -3.02 -3.89 2.01
C ILE A 20 -1.80 -3.41 2.80
N PHE A 21 -0.74 -3.00 2.10
CA PHE A 21 0.48 -2.50 2.74
C PHE A 21 0.19 -1.28 3.61
N GLY A 22 -0.50 -0.26 3.09
CA GLY A 22 -0.82 0.95 3.85
C GLY A 22 -1.78 0.69 5.02
N ILE A 23 -2.67 -0.30 4.93
CA ILE A 23 -3.50 -0.73 6.08
C ILE A 23 -2.62 -1.37 7.17
N ILE A 24 -1.66 -2.21 6.80
CA ILE A 24 -0.74 -2.84 7.75
C ILE A 24 0.21 -1.80 8.34
N ASP A 25 0.73 -0.87 7.54
CA ASP A 25 1.59 0.23 7.99
C ASP A 25 0.83 1.10 9.00
N PHE A 26 -0.37 1.56 8.63
CA PHE A 26 -1.22 2.33 9.53
C PHE A 26 -1.55 1.56 10.80
N GLY A 27 -2.07 0.34 10.69
CA GLY A 27 -2.47 -0.49 11.83
C GLY A 27 -1.31 -0.88 12.74
N GLY A 28 -0.13 -1.12 12.15
CA GLY A 28 1.12 -1.39 12.86
C GLY A 28 1.47 -0.29 13.85
N THR A 29 1.31 0.98 13.45
CA THR A 29 1.58 2.13 14.32
C THR A 29 0.76 2.13 15.62
N TRP A 30 -0.46 1.57 15.62
CA TRP A 30 -1.34 1.51 16.81
C TRP A 30 -0.93 0.42 17.79
N VAL A 31 -0.29 -0.64 17.31
CA VAL A 31 0.12 -1.80 18.11
C VAL A 31 1.61 -1.80 18.41
N GLY A 32 2.33 -0.73 18.04
CA GLY A 32 3.77 -0.59 18.26
C GLY A 32 4.63 -1.44 17.32
N PHE A 33 4.08 -1.82 16.16
CA PHE A 33 4.80 -2.52 15.10
C PHE A 33 5.16 -1.54 13.98
N GLU A 34 6.45 -1.37 13.70
CA GLU A 34 6.95 -0.43 12.72
C GLU A 34 7.37 -1.17 11.45
N ILE A 35 6.50 -1.29 10.45
CA ILE A 35 6.77 -2.12 9.26
C ILE A 35 8.08 -1.72 8.55
N TRP A 36 8.37 -0.43 8.49
CA TRP A 36 9.57 0.09 7.83
C TRP A 36 10.85 -0.36 8.54
N TRP A 37 10.87 -0.31 9.87
CA TRP A 37 12.04 -0.72 10.65
C TRP A 37 12.06 -2.24 10.89
N ASP A 38 10.97 -2.81 11.41
CA ASP A 38 10.88 -4.19 11.86
C ASP A 38 10.87 -5.21 10.72
N LEU A 39 10.30 -4.85 9.56
CA LEU A 39 10.23 -5.76 8.41
C LEU A 39 11.28 -5.40 7.34
N LEU A 40 11.49 -4.11 7.07
CA LEU A 40 12.34 -3.66 5.96
C LEU A 40 13.72 -3.16 6.39
N GLY A 41 13.97 -2.93 7.69
CA GLY A 41 15.23 -2.38 8.20
C GLY A 41 15.50 -0.94 7.76
N ILE A 42 14.46 -0.21 7.33
CA ILE A 42 14.52 1.16 6.86
C ILE A 42 14.07 2.09 7.98
N TRP A 43 14.94 3.03 8.35
CA TRP A 43 14.56 4.10 9.27
C TRP A 43 13.91 5.24 8.49
N LEU A 44 12.61 5.44 8.71
CA LEU A 44 11.90 6.60 8.18
C LEU A 44 11.95 7.76 9.17
N PRO A 45 12.21 9.00 8.70
CA PRO A 45 11.94 10.19 9.48
C PRO A 45 10.47 10.24 9.91
N ASP A 46 10.19 10.78 11.11
CA ASP A 46 8.85 10.83 11.72
C ASP A 46 7.76 11.30 10.74
N ILE A 47 8.04 12.35 9.96
CA ILE A 47 7.07 12.87 9.01
C ILE A 47 6.72 11.86 7.91
N LEU A 48 7.69 11.10 7.40
CA LEU A 48 7.45 10.07 6.40
C LEU A 48 6.77 8.86 7.02
N TYR A 49 7.17 8.47 8.24
CA TYR A 49 6.53 7.38 8.98
C TYR A 49 5.02 7.64 9.22
N TYR A 50 4.65 8.86 9.64
CA TYR A 50 3.24 9.18 9.88
C TYR A 50 2.44 9.47 8.62
N THR A 51 3.10 9.77 7.49
CA THR A 51 2.41 10.11 6.23
C THR A 51 2.38 8.98 5.22
N SER A 52 3.32 8.04 5.27
CA SER A 52 3.41 6.88 4.37
C SER A 52 2.07 6.15 4.24
N PRO A 53 1.37 5.76 5.34
CA PRO A 53 0.19 4.92 5.21
C PRO A 53 -0.92 5.58 4.39
N PHE A 54 -1.04 6.90 4.47
CA PHE A 54 -2.02 7.67 3.70
C PHE A 54 -1.65 7.77 2.22
N ILE A 55 -0.35 7.84 1.91
CA ILE A 55 0.15 7.83 0.53
C ILE A 55 -0.10 6.45 -0.09
N GLU A 56 0.25 5.36 0.59
CA GLU A 56 0.02 4.02 0.05
C GLU A 56 -1.47 3.71 -0.13
N ILE A 57 -2.30 4.03 0.87
CA ILE A 57 -3.76 3.85 0.76
C ILE A 57 -4.32 4.72 -0.35
N GLY A 58 -3.92 5.99 -0.45
CA GLY A 58 -4.40 6.93 -1.46
C GLY A 58 -4.08 6.47 -2.89
N ILE A 59 -2.83 6.07 -3.14
CA ILE A 59 -2.42 5.52 -4.43
C ILE A 59 -3.11 4.18 -4.69
N GLY A 60 -3.22 3.32 -3.68
CA GLY A 60 -3.89 2.03 -3.77
C GLY A 60 -5.35 2.14 -4.22
N VAL A 61 -6.13 2.99 -3.56
CA VAL A 61 -7.52 3.28 -3.93
C VAL A 61 -7.62 3.88 -5.33
N TYR A 62 -6.71 4.80 -5.67
CA TYR A 62 -6.69 5.42 -7.01
C TYR A 62 -6.49 4.37 -8.11
N LEU A 63 -5.51 3.48 -7.96
CA LEU A 63 -5.19 2.43 -8.94
C LEU A 63 -6.28 1.35 -9.06
N LEU A 64 -6.99 1.06 -7.97
CA LEU A 64 -8.14 0.14 -7.99
C LEU A 64 -9.35 0.72 -8.73
N LYS A 65 -9.45 2.05 -8.79
CA LYS A 65 -10.55 2.77 -9.45
C LYS A 65 -10.24 3.14 -10.91
N SER A 66 -8.96 3.26 -11.26
CA SER A 66 -8.48 3.62 -12.62
C SER A 66 -8.61 2.47 -13.61
#